data_AF-A0A914CW36-F1
#
_entry.id   AF-A0A914CW36-F1
#
_cell.length_a   1.000
_cell.length_b   1.000
_cell.length_c   1.000
_cell.angle_alpha   90.00
_cell.angle_beta   90.00
_cell.angle_gamma   90.00
#
_symmetry.space_group_name_H-M   'P 1'
#
loop_
_entity.id
_entity.type
_entity.pdbx_description
1 polymer ?
#
loop_
_entity_poly.entity_id
_entity_poly.type
_entity_poly.pdbx_seq_one_letter_code
_entity_poly.pdbx_strand_id
1 'polypeptide(L)'
;MTILLTFGLLNDPMNEAGIRTDLIISKNGFKNIICQSLYQIAVLLVIYFLAMLFIPNVKDGRMADPDSPPSIHYTLIVNTFCLMTLFNALNSRKVYGERNIFQGLNKNKTFCIIWIILFVLQVLLILFGGDYYSTAPLNIIHWGICIAFGVGVLIWGQIIATIRCK
;
A
#
# COMPACT_ATOMS: atom_id res chain seq x y z
N MET A 1 11.33 0.56 4.54
CA MET A 1 9.91 0.95 4.69
C MET A 1 9.21 0.14 5.80
N THR A 2 9.19 -1.19 5.71
CA THR A 2 8.46 -2.07 6.66
C THR A 2 8.90 -1.93 8.12
N ILE A 3 10.21 -1.87 8.41
CA ILE A 3 10.74 -1.78 9.79
C ILE A 3 10.30 -0.49 10.52
N LEU A 4 10.30 0.65 9.82
CA LEU A 4 9.91 1.94 10.38
C LEU A 4 8.41 2.02 10.66
N LEU A 5 7.58 1.42 9.78
CA LEU A 5 6.15 1.30 10.01
C LEU A 5 5.85 0.39 11.20
N THR A 6 6.55 -0.75 11.32
CA THR A 6 6.42 -1.63 12.49
C THR A 6 6.75 -0.88 13.77
N PHE A 7 7.81 -0.06 13.79
CA PHE A 7 8.12 0.78 14.95
C PHE A 7 7.04 1.83 15.25
N GLY A 8 6.48 2.48 14.23
CA GLY A 8 5.36 3.42 14.39
C GLY A 8 4.08 2.76 14.92
N LEU A 9 3.82 1.51 14.52
CA LEU A 9 2.69 0.70 14.97
C LEU A 9 2.89 0.13 16.38
N LEU A 10 4.12 -0.20 16.76
CA LEU A 10 4.46 -0.64 18.12
C LEU A 10 4.25 0.47 19.15
N ASN A 11 4.53 1.71 18.77
CA ASN A 11 4.31 2.89 19.61
C ASN A 11 2.84 3.40 19.59
N ASP A 12 1.91 2.65 18.96
CA ASP A 12 0.51 3.06 18.93
C ASP A 12 -0.21 2.67 20.22
N PRO A 13 -0.79 3.64 20.97
CA PRO A 13 -1.55 3.33 22.18
C PRO A 13 -2.79 2.47 21.91
N MET A 14 -3.19 2.31 20.64
CA MET A 14 -4.27 1.40 20.23
C MET A 14 -3.81 -0.05 20.03
N ASN A 15 -2.51 -0.30 20.03
CA ASN A 15 -1.91 -1.63 19.94
C ASN A 15 -1.51 -2.20 21.31
N GLU A 16 -1.74 -1.46 22.40
CA GLU A 16 -1.55 -1.91 23.80
C GLU A 16 -2.69 -2.83 24.29
N ALA A 17 -3.23 -3.67 23.41
CA ALA A 17 -4.13 -4.72 23.84
C ALA A 17 -3.32 -5.77 24.62
N GLY A 18 -3.48 -5.75 25.95
CA GLY A 18 -2.77 -6.61 26.89
C GLY A 18 -2.74 -8.08 26.48
N ILE A 19 -1.67 -8.76 26.88
CA ILE A 19 -1.35 -10.16 26.63
C ILE A 19 -2.56 -11.05 27.01
N ARG A 20 -3.49 -11.23 26.07
CA ARG A 20 -4.46 -12.31 26.12
C ARG A 20 -3.81 -13.48 25.41
N THR A 21 -3.78 -14.62 26.09
CA THR A 21 -3.34 -15.93 25.62
C THR A 21 -4.23 -16.50 24.50
N ASP A 22 -4.78 -15.64 23.66
CA ASP A 22 -5.35 -16.00 22.38
C ASP A 22 -4.17 -16.01 21.40
N LEU A 23 -4.00 -17.06 20.59
CA LEU A 23 -2.86 -17.19 19.67
C LEU A 23 -2.46 -15.84 19.04
N ILE A 24 -1.16 -15.54 19.03
CA ILE A 24 -0.56 -14.35 18.37
C ILE A 24 -1.11 -14.18 16.94
N ILE A 25 -1.52 -15.29 16.31
CA ILE A 25 -2.31 -15.31 15.09
C ILE A 25 -3.77 -15.65 15.44
N SER A 26 -4.58 -14.61 15.70
CA SER A 26 -6.03 -14.75 15.69
C SER A 26 -6.50 -15.13 14.27
N LYS A 27 -7.49 -16.04 14.15
CA LYS A 27 -8.10 -16.42 12.86
C LYS A 27 -8.50 -15.20 12.03
N ASN A 28 -8.91 -14.12 12.69
CA ASN A 28 -9.29 -12.87 12.04
C ASN A 28 -8.07 -12.07 11.50
N GLY A 29 -6.93 -12.12 12.18
CA GLY A 29 -5.68 -11.49 11.73
C GLY A 29 -5.10 -12.17 10.50
N PHE A 30 -5.07 -13.51 10.50
CA PHE A 30 -4.60 -14.30 9.35
C PHE A 30 -5.45 -14.05 8.09
N LYS A 31 -6.78 -14.04 8.26
CA LYS A 31 -7.73 -13.68 7.19
C LYS A 31 -7.42 -12.29 6.61
N ASN A 32 -7.14 -11.30 7.46
CA ASN A 32 -6.86 -9.94 7.01
C ASN A 32 -5.57 -9.87 6.19
N ILE A 33 -4.52 -10.59 6.60
CA ILE A 33 -3.26 -10.68 5.85
C ILE A 33 -3.49 -11.30 4.47
N ILE A 34 -4.18 -12.44 4.40
CA ILE A 34 -4.45 -13.11 3.12
C ILE A 34 -5.30 -12.23 2.20
N CYS A 35 -6.41 -11.69 2.69
CA CYS A 35 -7.31 -10.90 1.86
C CYS A 35 -6.67 -9.59 1.37
N GLN A 36 -5.80 -8.96 2.16
CA GLN A 36 -5.06 -7.78 1.71
C GLN A 36 -3.99 -8.13 0.68
N SER A 37 -3.23 -9.20 0.89
CA SER A 37 -2.23 -9.66 -0.07
C SER A 37 -2.85 -10.09 -1.40
N LEU A 38 -4.00 -10.77 -1.36
CA LEU A 38 -4.75 -11.13 -2.57
C LEU A 38 -5.21 -9.90 -3.36
N TYR A 39 -5.69 -8.86 -2.68
CA TYR A 39 -6.06 -7.61 -3.34
C TYR A 39 -4.87 -6.95 -4.02
N GLN A 40 -3.73 -6.84 -3.33
CA GLN A 40 -2.53 -6.25 -3.91
C GLN A 40 -2.06 -7.04 -5.13
N ILE A 41 -2.01 -8.38 -5.05
CA ILE A 41 -1.63 -9.23 -6.19
C ILE A 41 -2.61 -9.03 -7.35
N ALA A 42 -3.92 -9.05 -7.09
CA ALA A 42 -4.94 -8.86 -8.13
C ALA A 42 -4.79 -7.50 -8.84
N VAL A 43 -4.61 -6.41 -8.09
CA VAL A 43 -4.41 -5.08 -8.65
C VAL A 43 -3.11 -5.01 -9.46
N LEU A 44 -2.01 -5.58 -8.95
CA LEU A 44 -0.75 -5.60 -9.70
C LEU A 44 -0.84 -6.41 -10.98
N LEU A 45 -1.58 -7.53 -10.98
CA LEU A 45 -1.83 -8.30 -12.20
C LEU A 45 -2.71 -7.54 -13.19
N VAL A 46 -3.73 -6.83 -12.71
CA VAL A 46 -4.54 -5.94 -13.55
C VAL A 46 -3.67 -4.84 -14.17
N ILE A 47 -2.82 -4.15 -13.40
CA ILE A 47 -1.92 -3.14 -13.97
C ILE A 47 -0.90 -3.79 -14.90
N TYR A 48 -0.36 -4.95 -14.54
CA TYR A 48 0.59 -5.67 -15.38
C TYR A 48 -0.04 -6.00 -16.73
N PHE A 49 -1.23 -6.59 -16.78
CA PHE A 49 -1.88 -7.06 -18.01
C PHE A 49 -2.67 -5.97 -18.77
N LEU A 50 -3.42 -5.14 -18.03
CA LEU A 50 -4.45 -4.23 -18.54
C LEU A 50 -4.04 -2.75 -18.53
N ALA A 51 -2.87 -2.37 -17.99
CA ALA A 51 -2.46 -0.95 -17.99
C ALA A 51 -2.46 -0.32 -19.39
N MET A 52 -2.06 -1.08 -20.42
CA MET A 52 -2.07 -0.57 -21.79
C MET A 52 -3.47 -0.26 -22.34
N LEU A 53 -4.51 -0.91 -21.81
CA LEU A 53 -5.89 -0.70 -22.24
C LEU A 53 -6.57 0.41 -21.43
N PHE A 54 -6.31 0.46 -20.13
CA PHE A 54 -6.99 1.37 -19.20
C PHE A 54 -6.27 2.71 -18.99
N ILE A 55 -4.96 2.76 -19.23
CA ILE A 55 -4.14 3.92 -18.92
C ILE A 55 -3.63 4.55 -20.22
N PRO A 56 -4.08 5.77 -20.56
CA PRO A 56 -3.63 6.44 -21.76
C PRO A 56 -2.13 6.75 -21.69
N ASN A 57 -1.45 6.66 -22.84
CA ASN A 57 -0.02 6.96 -23.03
C ASN A 57 0.96 6.05 -22.24
N VAL A 58 0.59 4.79 -21.99
CA VAL A 58 1.53 3.79 -21.47
C VAL A 58 2.02 2.91 -22.62
N LYS A 59 3.31 2.98 -22.93
CA LYS A 59 3.96 2.07 -23.87
C LYS A 59 4.20 0.72 -23.19
N ASP A 60 4.11 -0.37 -23.95
CA ASP A 60 4.35 -1.70 -23.42
C ASP A 60 5.80 -1.83 -22.93
N GLY A 61 5.98 -2.05 -21.63
CA GLY A 61 7.30 -2.28 -21.04
C GLY A 61 7.76 -3.73 -21.19
N ARG A 62 6.89 -4.64 -21.64
CA ARG A 62 7.18 -6.08 -21.72
C ARG A 62 8.10 -6.46 -22.88
N MET A 63 8.09 -5.68 -23.94
CA MET A 63 8.85 -5.91 -25.18
C MET A 63 10.02 -4.94 -25.35
N ALA A 64 10.38 -4.24 -24.27
CA ALA A 64 11.43 -3.23 -24.31
C ALA A 64 12.81 -3.92 -24.27
N ASP A 65 13.72 -3.51 -25.15
CA ASP A 65 15.09 -4.04 -25.18
C ASP A 65 15.79 -3.85 -23.83
N PRO A 66 16.76 -4.70 -23.44
CA PRO A 66 17.48 -4.55 -22.17
C PRO A 66 18.16 -3.19 -21.97
N ASP A 67 18.56 -2.52 -23.06
CA ASP A 67 19.16 -1.17 -23.08
C ASP A 67 18.13 -0.04 -23.19
N SER A 68 16.83 -0.35 -23.18
CA SER A 68 15.79 0.67 -23.26
C SER A 68 15.66 1.46 -21.95
N PRO A 69 15.26 2.74 -22.02
CA PRO A 69 15.06 3.54 -20.82
C PRO A 69 13.96 2.96 -19.93
N PRO A 70 13.98 3.26 -18.61
CA PRO A 70 12.99 2.79 -17.65
C PRO A 70 11.55 2.89 -18.17
N SER A 71 10.79 1.80 -18.07
CA SER A 71 9.43 1.80 -18.61
C SER A 71 8.44 2.44 -17.63
N ILE A 72 7.55 3.28 -18.17
CA ILE A 72 6.42 3.86 -17.41
C ILE A 72 5.54 2.73 -16.85
N HIS A 73 5.44 1.61 -17.58
CA HIS A 73 4.67 0.44 -17.19
C HIS A 73 5.17 -0.19 -15.89
N TYR A 74 6.49 -0.46 -15.77
CA TYR A 74 7.05 -0.99 -14.52
C TYR A 74 6.98 0.03 -13.39
N THR A 75 7.16 1.31 -13.71
CA THR A 75 7.08 2.37 -12.69
C THR A 75 5.67 2.50 -12.10
N LEU A 76 4.62 2.34 -12.92
CA LEU A 76 3.24 2.28 -12.45
C LEU A 76 3.00 1.13 -11.47
N ILE A 77 3.57 -0.04 -11.74
CA ILE A 77 3.45 -1.23 -10.87
C ILE A 77 4.13 -0.96 -9.52
N VAL A 78 5.38 -0.50 -9.53
CA VAL A 78 6.14 -0.23 -8.30
C VAL A 78 5.49 0.91 -7.50
N ASN A 79 5.09 2.00 -8.15
CA ASN A 79 4.43 3.12 -7.48
C ASN A 79 3.10 2.70 -6.84
N THR A 80 2.27 1.95 -7.57
CA THR A 80 0.98 1.48 -7.04
C THR A 80 1.20 0.51 -5.89
N PHE A 81 2.15 -0.42 -5.99
CA PHE A 81 2.50 -1.34 -4.91
C PHE A 81 2.92 -0.61 -3.63
N CYS A 82 3.80 0.39 -3.75
CA CYS A 82 4.24 1.15 -2.59
C CYS A 82 3.11 1.97 -1.96
N LEU A 83 2.27 2.63 -2.77
CA LEU A 83 1.11 3.37 -2.25
C LEU A 83 0.11 2.43 -1.56
N MET A 84 -0.19 1.28 -2.16
CA MET A 84 -1.05 0.26 -1.54
C MET A 84 -0.47 -0.23 -0.21
N THR A 85 0.84 -0.43 -0.13
CA THR A 85 1.52 -0.86 1.11
C THR A 85 1.42 0.22 2.19
N LEU A 86 1.61 1.48 1.81
CA LEU A 86 1.52 2.63 2.72
C LEU A 86 0.10 2.84 3.25
N PHE A 87 -0.91 2.73 2.39
CA PHE A 87 -2.31 2.81 2.82
C PHE A 87 -2.74 1.59 3.63
N ASN A 88 -2.25 0.38 3.31
CA ASN A 88 -2.51 -0.80 4.12
C ASN A 88 -2.00 -0.66 5.56
N ALA A 89 -0.88 0.05 5.77
CA ALA A 89 -0.37 0.34 7.10
C ALA A 89 -1.37 1.12 7.98
N LEU A 90 -2.24 1.94 7.39
CA LEU A 90 -3.33 2.61 8.11
C LEU A 90 -4.39 1.61 8.57
N ASN A 91 -4.79 0.67 7.72
CA ASN A 91 -5.73 -0.40 8.08
C ASN A 91 -5.16 -1.32 9.17
N SER A 92 -3.85 -1.59 9.15
CA SER A 92 -3.18 -2.44 10.14
C SER A 92 -3.11 -1.84 11.55
N ARG A 93 -3.43 -0.55 11.73
CA ARG A 93 -3.54 0.05 13.08
C ARG A 93 -4.71 -0.49 13.89
N LYS A 94 -5.75 -0.99 13.23
CA LYS A 94 -7.02 -1.37 13.86
C LYS A 94 -7.39 -2.82 13.53
N VAL A 95 -6.55 -3.75 13.94
CA VAL A 95 -6.74 -5.19 13.70
C VAL A 95 -7.93 -5.77 14.50
N TYR A 96 -8.34 -5.12 15.58
CA TYR A 96 -9.35 -5.62 16.54
C TYR A 96 -10.80 -5.18 16.26
N GLY A 97 -11.17 -5.00 14.98
CA GLY A 97 -12.58 -4.85 14.59
C GLY A 97 -13.18 -3.45 14.77
N GLU A 98 -12.34 -2.44 15.00
CA GLU A 98 -12.78 -1.04 14.96
C GLU A 98 -12.95 -0.58 13.51
N ARG A 99 -14.15 -0.09 13.17
CA ARG A 99 -14.50 0.35 11.81
C ARG A 99 -13.92 1.70 11.40
N ASN A 100 -13.49 2.53 12.36
CA ASN A 100 -13.00 3.88 12.06
C ASN A 100 -11.47 3.92 12.11
N ILE A 101 -10.82 3.69 10.95
CA ILE A 101 -9.36 3.74 10.80
C ILE A 101 -8.76 5.13 11.09
N PHE A 102 -9.56 6.20 11.01
CA PHE A 102 -9.13 7.56 11.31
C PHE A 102 -9.30 7.93 12.78
N GLN A 103 -10.03 7.13 13.56
CA GLN A 103 -10.23 7.38 14.98
C GLN A 103 -8.91 7.21 15.74
N GLY A 104 -8.48 8.27 16.42
CA GLY A 104 -7.21 8.27 17.16
C GLY A 104 -5.96 8.39 16.27
N LEU A 105 -6.08 8.71 14.99
CA LEU A 105 -4.93 9.03 14.13
C LEU A 105 -4.12 10.22 14.67
N ASN A 106 -4.81 11.27 15.12
CA ASN A 106 -4.15 12.46 15.70
C ASN A 106 -3.62 12.24 17.13
N LYS A 107 -3.97 11.12 17.78
CA LYS A 107 -3.47 10.79 19.12
C LYS A 107 -2.08 10.17 19.07
N ASN A 108 -1.77 9.41 18.01
CA ASN A 108 -0.43 8.85 17.78
C ASN A 108 0.34 9.71 16.76
N LYS A 109 0.97 10.79 17.26
CA LYS A 109 1.79 11.67 16.41
C LYS A 109 2.98 10.95 15.78
N THR A 110 3.55 9.96 16.47
CA THR A 110 4.70 9.17 15.97
C THR A 110 4.34 8.41 14.70
N PHE A 111 3.20 7.70 14.68
CA PHE A 111 2.73 7.02 13.48
C PHE A 111 2.46 8.02 12.34
N CYS A 112 1.79 9.14 12.63
CA CYS A 112 1.46 10.14 11.62
C CYS A 112 2.73 10.73 10.97
N ILE A 113 3.74 11.07 11.79
CA ILE A 113 5.03 11.59 11.31
C ILE A 113 5.74 10.54 10.43
N ILE A 114 5.84 9.30 10.89
CA ILE A 114 6.50 8.22 10.12
C ILE A 114 5.77 7.99 8.80
N TRP A 115 4.43 7.96 8.83
CA TRP A 115 3.63 7.76 7.63
C TRP A 115 3.84 8.87 6.60
N ILE A 116 3.85 10.14 7.03
CA ILE A 116 4.13 11.30 6.17
C ILE A 116 5.55 11.24 5.60
N ILE A 117 6.56 10.93 6.43
CA ILE A 117 7.95 10.78 5.97
C ILE A 117 8.05 9.70 4.89
N LEU A 118 7.37 8.56 5.08
CA LEU A 118 7.37 7.48 4.10
C LEU A 118 6.60 7.81 2.84
N PHE A 119 5.52 8.58 2.92
CA PHE A 119 4.81 9.10 1.75
C PHE A 119 5.72 10.01 0.92
N VAL A 120 6.40 10.96 1.57
CA VAL A 120 7.33 11.88 0.89
C VAL A 120 8.49 11.10 0.29
N LEU A 121 9.11 10.18 1.04
CA LEU A 121 10.19 9.34 0.52
C LEU A 121 9.74 8.50 -0.67
N GLN A 122 8.52 7.96 -0.64
CA GLN A 122 7.95 7.24 -1.77
C GLN A 122 7.82 8.13 -3.01
N VAL A 123 7.34 9.36 -2.86
CA VAL A 123 7.24 10.31 -3.98
C VAL A 123 8.62 10.67 -4.51
N LEU A 124 9.61 10.91 -3.64
CA LEU A 124 10.99 11.19 -4.03
C LEU A 124 11.62 10.02 -4.78
N LEU A 125 11.37 8.78 -4.36
CA LEU A 125 11.87 7.59 -5.06
C LEU A 125 11.30 7.45 -6.46
N ILE A 126 10.05 7.88 -6.72
CA ILE A 126 9.49 7.82 -8.09
C ILE A 126 10.00 8.97 -8.96
N LEU A 127 10.18 10.16 -8.37
CA LEU A 127 10.65 11.33 -9.13
C LEU A 127 12.17 11.31 -9.40
N PHE A 128 12.95 10.79 -8.46
CA PHE A 128 14.42 10.78 -8.51
C PHE A 128 15.02 9.38 -8.57
N GLY A 129 14.21 8.32 -8.62
CA GLY A 129 14.71 6.95 -8.65
C GLY A 129 15.50 6.60 -9.91
N GLY A 130 15.16 7.25 -11.03
CA GLY A 130 15.87 7.16 -12.31
C GLY A 130 16.30 5.74 -12.66
N ASP A 131 17.55 5.59 -13.07
CA ASP A 131 18.11 4.30 -13.50
C ASP A 131 18.36 3.33 -12.34
N TYR A 132 18.61 3.83 -11.12
CA TYR A 132 18.88 2.99 -9.95
C TYR A 132 17.68 2.14 -9.52
N TYR A 133 16.48 2.72 -9.64
CA TYR A 133 15.22 2.03 -9.33
C TYR A 133 14.42 1.68 -10.59
N SER A 134 15.00 1.90 -11.78
CA SER A 134 14.34 1.74 -13.08
C SER A 134 12.96 2.42 -13.10
N THR A 135 12.89 3.66 -12.64
CA THR A 135 11.65 4.45 -12.57
C THR A 135 11.68 5.58 -13.59
N ALA A 136 10.65 5.66 -14.42
CA ALA A 136 10.38 6.78 -15.32
C ALA A 136 9.47 7.83 -14.65
N PRO A 137 9.61 9.12 -14.98
CA PRO A 137 8.71 10.15 -14.45
C PRO A 137 7.25 9.89 -14.86
N LEU A 138 6.35 9.89 -13.88
CA LEU A 138 4.91 9.70 -14.08
C LEU A 138 4.20 11.03 -14.32
N ASN A 139 3.24 11.03 -15.24
CA ASN A 139 2.34 12.16 -15.45
C ASN A 139 1.27 12.22 -14.33
N ILE A 140 0.62 13.37 -14.15
CA ILE A 140 -0.39 13.61 -13.09
C ILE A 140 -1.56 12.62 -13.17
N ILE A 141 -1.96 12.23 -14.39
CA ILE A 141 -3.03 11.24 -14.61
C ILE A 141 -2.60 9.87 -14.09
N HIS A 142 -1.36 9.47 -14.36
CA HIS A 142 -0.79 8.21 -13.88
C HIS A 142 -0.70 8.18 -12.36
N TRP A 143 -0.26 9.29 -11.75
CA TRP A 143 -0.29 9.49 -10.30
C TRP A 143 -1.70 9.35 -9.71
N GLY A 144 -2.69 10.00 -10.33
CA GLY A 144 -4.08 9.92 -9.89
C GLY A 144 -4.61 8.48 -9.87
N ILE A 145 -4.27 7.68 -10.87
CA ILE A 145 -4.65 6.26 -10.95
C ILE A 145 -3.96 5.44 -9.86
N CYS A 146 -2.65 5.62 -9.64
CA CYS A 146 -1.92 4.93 -8.57
C CYS A 146 -2.49 5.26 -7.19
N ILE A 147 -2.83 6.53 -6.95
CA ILE A 147 -3.47 6.99 -5.70
C ILE A 147 -4.87 6.37 -5.57
N ALA A 148 -5.65 6.30 -6.63
CA ALA A 148 -6.98 5.69 -6.60
C ALA A 148 -6.94 4.22 -6.17
N PHE A 149 -6.01 3.43 -6.71
CA PHE A 149 -5.79 2.04 -6.27
C PHE A 149 -5.27 1.98 -4.82
N GLY A 150 -4.38 2.89 -4.43
CA GLY A 150 -3.91 3.02 -3.05
C GLY A 150 -5.05 3.26 -2.06
N VAL A 151 -5.94 4.21 -2.35
CA VAL A 151 -7.15 4.48 -1.53
C VAL A 151 -8.12 3.30 -1.56
N GLY A 152 -8.19 2.57 -2.68
CA GLY A 152 -8.97 1.33 -2.81
C GLY A 152 -8.63 0.30 -1.74
N VAL A 153 -7.37 0.22 -1.28
CA VAL A 153 -6.95 -0.64 -0.16
C VAL A 153 -7.65 -0.29 1.15
N LEU A 154 -7.87 1.00 1.42
CA LEU A 154 -8.59 1.46 2.62
C LEU A 154 -10.03 0.94 2.60
N ILE A 155 -10.70 1.07 1.46
CA ILE A 155 -12.07 0.60 1.24
C ILE A 155 -12.14 -0.92 1.36
N TRP A 156 -11.21 -1.62 0.71
CA TRP A 156 -11.11 -3.08 0.78
C TRP A 156 -10.91 -3.58 2.22
N GLY A 157 -10.09 -2.88 3.00
CA GLY A 157 -9.91 -3.16 4.43
C GLY A 157 -11.22 -3.11 5.22
N GLN A 158 -12.10 -2.17 4.92
CA GLN A 158 -13.43 -2.08 5.56
C GLN A 158 -14.36 -3.24 5.15
N ILE A 159 -14.25 -3.70 3.91
CA ILE A 159 -15.00 -4.86 3.42
C ILE A 159 -14.56 -6.13 4.18
N ILE A 160 -13.24 -6.37 4.29
CA ILE A 160 -12.70 -7.52 5.04
C ILE A 160 -13.09 -7.45 6.53
N ALA A 161 -13.07 -6.26 7.12
CA ALA A 161 -13.47 -6.05 8.51
C ALA A 161 -14.97 -6.33 8.76
N THR A 162 -15.81 -6.19 7.73
CA THR A 162 -17.25 -6.47 7.82
C THR A 162 -17.55 -7.96 7.80
N ILE A 163 -16.75 -8.76 7.08
CA ILE A 163 -16.89 -10.22 7.02
C ILE A 163 -16.30 -10.82 8.31
N ARG A 164 -17.08 -10.95 9.38
CA ARG A 164 -16.61 -11.65 10.59
C ARG A 164 -16.59 -13.16 10.34
N CYS A 165 -15.43 -13.80 10.47
CA CYS A 165 -15.38 -15.26 10.61
C CYS A 165 -15.87 -15.60 12.02
N LYS A 166 -16.92 -16.42 12.10
CA LYS A 166 -17.33 -17.10 13.34
C LYS A 166 -16.36 -18.23 13.68
#